data_AF-I0I3A7-F1
#
_entry.id   AF-I0I3A7-F1
#
_cell.length_a   1.000
_cell.length_b   1.000
_cell.length_c   1.000
_cell.angle_alpha   90.00
_cell.angle_beta   90.00
_cell.angle_gamma   90.00
#
_symmetry.space_group_name_H-M   'P 1'
#
loop_
_entity.id
_entity.type
_entity.pdbx_description
1 polymer ?
#
loop_
_entity_poly.entity_id
_entity_poly.type
_entity_poly.pdbx_seq_one_letter_code
_entity_poly.pdbx_strand_id
1 'polypeptide(L)'
;MRHGTARLLTLFRPATGELRTKGVTSCTNAVLHGWLQQELSDILAQLPKPATPLSAAASKALWATWTAGLTRYPTIPAEPAEPRLLLVLDNLAGHLTPAFVLWLFEHGIIPLYTPLGGSWLNMAESIQRILERRALAGQHPQSPTEIIAWLEAATRGWNRQSTPFIWGGKRAARRSRSRQRRYALGGSGACTYCPIRRRKTALDKWLQASQVTH
;
A
#
# COMPACT_ATOMS: atom_id res chain seq x y z
N MET A 1 -21.80 -25.70 6.14
CA MET A 1 -20.49 -26.10 6.68
C MET A 1 -19.96 -24.99 7.59
N ARG A 2 -19.92 -25.23 8.90
CA ARG A 2 -19.44 -24.28 9.94
C ARG A 2 -17.94 -24.51 10.21
N HIS A 3 -17.10 -24.44 9.19
CA HIS A 3 -15.69 -24.87 9.28
C HIS A 3 -14.72 -23.69 9.31
N GLY A 4 -14.65 -22.97 10.44
CA GLY A 4 -13.60 -21.98 10.72
C GLY A 4 -13.44 -20.85 9.69
N THR A 5 -12.48 -19.95 9.93
CA THR A 5 -12.08 -18.95 8.92
C THR A 5 -10.60 -19.12 8.64
N ALA A 6 -10.22 -19.38 7.38
CA ALA A 6 -8.85 -19.25 6.93
C ALA A 6 -8.60 -17.79 6.52
N ARG A 7 -7.44 -17.25 6.88
CA ARG A 7 -6.97 -15.92 6.50
C ARG A 7 -5.54 -16.03 5.99
N LEU A 8 -5.16 -15.15 5.08
CA LEU A 8 -3.81 -15.09 4.52
C LEU A 8 -3.19 -13.73 4.86
N LEU A 9 -2.30 -13.70 5.84
CA LEU A 9 -1.47 -12.52 6.07
C LEU A 9 -0.56 -12.33 4.86
N THR A 10 -0.40 -11.09 4.39
CA THR A 10 0.23 -10.79 3.12
C THR A 10 1.10 -9.54 3.22
N LEU A 11 2.35 -9.65 2.77
CA LEU A 11 3.28 -8.55 2.60
C LEU A 11 3.86 -8.65 1.20
N PHE A 12 3.61 -7.63 0.39
CA PHE A 12 3.95 -7.61 -1.02
C PHE A 12 4.96 -6.50 -1.30
N ARG A 13 6.03 -6.82 -2.03
CA ARG A 13 7.03 -5.86 -2.50
C ARG A 13 6.75 -5.52 -3.96
N PRO A 14 6.12 -4.37 -4.28
CA PRO A 14 5.68 -4.08 -5.64
C PRO A 14 6.81 -4.04 -6.67
N ALA A 15 7.99 -3.54 -6.28
CA ALA A 15 9.13 -3.36 -7.20
C ALA A 15 9.67 -4.67 -7.79
N THR A 16 9.62 -5.77 -7.03
CA THR A 16 10.10 -7.09 -7.46
C THR A 16 8.96 -8.09 -7.71
N GLY A 17 7.79 -7.80 -7.15
CA GLY A 17 6.66 -8.72 -7.10
C GLY A 17 6.80 -9.79 -6.02
N GLU A 18 7.86 -9.76 -5.20
CA GLU A 18 8.08 -10.73 -4.14
C GLU A 18 6.92 -10.67 -3.13
N LEU A 19 6.47 -11.84 -2.70
CA LEU A 19 5.31 -11.98 -1.85
C LEU A 19 5.64 -12.84 -0.63
N ARG A 20 5.41 -12.31 0.57
CA ARG A 20 5.50 -13.07 1.82
C ARG A 20 4.10 -13.29 2.37
N THR A 21 3.78 -14.52 2.72
CA THR A 21 2.44 -14.86 3.23
C THR A 21 2.51 -15.84 4.38
N LYS A 22 1.52 -15.75 5.26
CA LYS A 22 1.27 -16.75 6.30
C LYS A 22 -0.22 -17.04 6.39
N GLY A 23 -0.59 -18.30 6.24
CA GLY A 23 -1.96 -18.74 6.52
C GLY A 23 -2.22 -18.84 8.02
N VAL A 24 -3.35 -18.31 8.47
CA VAL A 24 -3.76 -18.30 9.88
C VAL A 24 -5.26 -18.58 10.00
N THR A 25 -5.69 -19.15 11.12
CA THR A 25 -7.10 -19.42 11.42
C THR A 25 -7.79 -18.26 12.16
N SER A 26 -7.00 -17.34 12.73
CA SER A 26 -7.45 -16.09 13.33
C SER A 26 -6.42 -14.99 13.07
N CYS A 27 -6.87 -13.74 12.97
CA CYS A 27 -6.01 -12.58 12.76
C CYS A 27 -6.27 -11.58 13.89
N THR A 28 -5.83 -11.94 15.11
CA THR A 28 -5.80 -10.99 16.23
C THR A 28 -4.65 -10.02 16.02
N ASN A 29 -4.69 -8.86 16.69
CA ASN A 29 -3.58 -7.90 16.64
C ASN A 29 -2.25 -8.55 17.04
N ALA A 30 -2.24 -9.43 18.05
CA ALA A 30 -1.03 -10.14 18.45
C ALA A 30 -0.45 -11.03 17.33
N VAL A 31 -1.31 -11.76 16.62
CA VAL A 31 -0.89 -12.60 15.48
C VAL A 31 -0.41 -11.75 14.31
N LEU A 32 -1.15 -10.70 13.97
CA LEU A 32 -0.84 -9.79 12.86
C LEU A 32 0.47 -9.02 13.11
N HIS A 33 0.59 -8.39 14.28
CA HIS A 33 1.76 -7.59 14.65
C HIS A 33 2.99 -8.47 14.79
N GLY A 34 2.90 -9.61 15.49
CA GLY A 34 4.04 -10.53 15.63
C GLY A 34 4.57 -11.00 14.27
N TRP A 35 3.67 -11.34 13.34
CA TRP A 35 4.08 -11.72 11.99
C TRP A 35 4.67 -10.55 11.19
N LEU A 36 4.01 -9.38 11.18
CA LEU A 36 4.55 -8.20 10.48
C LEU A 36 5.91 -7.78 11.04
N GLN A 37 6.08 -7.76 12.36
CA GLN A 37 7.32 -7.40 13.02
C GLN A 37 8.47 -8.32 12.60
N GLN A 38 8.21 -9.64 12.57
CA GLN A 38 9.18 -10.62 12.10
C GLN A 38 9.56 -10.38 10.63
N GLU A 39 8.57 -10.32 9.73
CA GLU A 39 8.83 -10.19 8.28
C GLU A 39 9.52 -8.87 7.92
N LEU A 40 9.12 -7.77 8.57
CA LEU A 40 9.71 -6.46 8.36
C LEU A 40 11.15 -6.40 8.89
N SER A 41 11.43 -7.04 10.03
CA SER A 41 12.79 -7.17 10.56
C SER A 41 13.69 -7.95 9.60
N ASP A 42 13.19 -9.07 9.06
CA ASP A 42 13.91 -9.88 8.08
C ASP A 42 14.16 -9.10 6.77
N ILE A 43 13.19 -8.29 6.33
CA ILE A 43 13.38 -7.40 5.18
C ILE A 43 14.45 -6.35 5.46
N LEU A 44 14.40 -5.68 6.61
CA LEU A 44 15.37 -4.66 7.00
C LEU A 44 16.79 -5.23 7.08
N ALA A 45 16.95 -6.43 7.64
CA ALA A 45 18.25 -7.11 7.74
C ALA A 45 18.88 -7.41 6.37
N GLN A 46 18.06 -7.57 5.33
CA GLN A 46 18.51 -7.81 3.95
C GLN A 46 18.79 -6.52 3.17
N LEU A 47 18.37 -5.36 3.66
CA LEU A 47 18.64 -4.10 2.98
C LEU A 47 20.14 -3.75 3.06
N PRO A 48 20.73 -3.16 2.00
CA PRO A 48 22.11 -2.72 2.05
C PRO A 48 22.32 -1.73 3.19
N LYS A 49 23.43 -1.84 3.93
CA LYS A 49 23.75 -0.86 4.98
C LYS A 49 24.03 0.50 4.33
N PRO A 50 23.59 1.62 4.93
CA PRO A 50 23.90 2.93 4.39
C PRO A 50 25.41 3.14 4.49
N ALA A 51 26.04 3.65 3.42
CA ALA A 51 27.47 3.93 3.43
C ALA A 51 27.83 5.02 4.46
N THR A 52 26.89 5.92 4.74
CA THR A 52 27.01 6.95 5.77
C THR A 52 25.68 7.01 6.51
N PRO A 53 25.61 6.49 7.74
CA PRO A 53 24.41 6.58 8.56
C PRO A 53 24.02 8.05 8.80
N LEU A 54 22.71 8.32 8.82
CA LEU A 54 22.24 9.66 9.19
C LEU A 54 22.58 9.96 10.65
N SER A 55 22.96 11.21 10.93
CA SER A 55 23.06 11.69 12.31
C SER A 55 21.67 11.67 12.97
N ALA A 56 21.62 11.58 14.30
CA ALA A 56 20.35 11.61 15.02
C ALA A 56 19.53 12.87 14.70
N ALA A 57 20.18 14.02 14.52
CA ALA A 57 19.52 15.27 14.13
C ALA A 57 18.95 15.20 12.70
N ALA A 58 19.69 14.62 11.75
CA ALA A 58 19.22 14.44 10.38
C ALA A 58 18.06 13.44 10.29
N SER A 59 18.13 12.34 11.05
CA SER A 59 17.02 11.39 11.17
C SER A 59 15.76 12.07 11.68
N LYS A 60 15.85 12.84 12.79
CA LYS A 60 14.72 13.59 13.34
C LYS A 60 14.14 14.60 12.33
N ALA A 61 14.98 15.30 11.58
CA ALA A 61 14.53 16.24 10.55
C ALA A 61 13.79 15.54 9.39
N LEU A 62 14.27 14.37 8.97
CA LEU A 62 13.61 13.57 7.93
C LEU A 62 12.24 13.06 8.41
N TRP A 63 12.16 12.56 9.64
CA TRP A 63 10.91 12.17 10.27
C TRP A 63 9.93 13.34 10.38
N ALA A 64 10.40 14.51 10.83
CA ALA A 64 9.57 15.72 10.91
C ALA A 64 9.02 16.15 9.54
N THR A 65 9.85 16.04 8.49
CA THR A 65 9.43 16.32 7.11
C THR A 65 8.35 15.35 6.68
N TRP A 66 8.51 14.07 7.00
CA TRP A 66 7.55 13.04 6.61
C TRP A 66 6.22 13.16 7.36
N THR A 67 6.24 13.52 8.65
CA THR A 67 5.02 13.74 9.43
C THR A 67 4.38 15.11 9.24
N ALA A 68 5.03 16.01 8.50
CA ALA A 68 4.52 17.36 8.28
C ALA A 68 3.14 17.33 7.60
N GLY A 69 2.17 18.04 8.20
CA GLY A 69 0.80 18.12 7.68
C GLY A 69 -0.10 16.93 8.02
N LEU A 70 0.42 15.93 8.74
CA LEU A 70 -0.38 14.80 9.20
C LEU A 70 -1.09 15.15 10.52
N THR A 71 -2.41 14.92 10.57
CA THR A 71 -3.26 15.32 11.71
C THR A 71 -3.49 14.21 12.73
N ARG A 72 -3.07 12.97 12.45
CA ARG A 72 -3.22 11.80 13.34
C ARG A 72 -2.03 10.86 13.22
N TYR A 73 -1.04 11.03 14.10
CA TYR A 73 0.04 10.06 14.31
C TYR A 73 0.35 9.96 15.81
N PRO A 74 0.83 8.81 16.29
CA PRO A 74 1.38 8.70 17.62
C PRO A 74 2.65 9.54 17.73
N THR A 75 3.00 9.90 18.98
CA THR A 75 4.22 10.63 19.29
C THR A 75 5.43 9.93 18.69
N ILE A 76 6.20 10.64 17.87
CA ILE A 76 7.46 10.13 17.35
C ILE A 76 8.41 9.91 18.54
N PRO A 77 9.12 8.76 18.63
CA PRO A 77 10.15 8.55 19.63
C PRO A 77 11.15 9.70 19.68
N ALA A 78 11.73 9.95 20.85
CA ALA A 78 12.73 11.02 21.00
C ALA A 78 13.93 10.84 20.07
N GLU A 79 14.27 9.59 19.75
CA GLU A 79 15.36 9.19 18.87
C GLU A 79 14.87 8.13 17.88
N PRO A 80 14.19 8.52 16.80
CA PRO A 80 13.70 7.56 15.83
C PRO A 80 14.87 7.07 14.95
N ALA A 81 14.82 5.79 14.58
CA ALA A 81 15.83 5.19 13.72
C ALA A 81 15.81 5.84 12.33
N GLU A 82 16.95 5.76 11.62
CA GLU A 82 17.06 6.23 10.25
C GLU A 82 15.96 5.58 9.37
N PRO A 83 15.13 6.36 8.65
CA PRO A 83 14.16 5.78 7.73
C PRO A 83 14.78 4.88 6.67
N ARG A 84 14.40 3.61 6.66
CA ARG A 84 14.93 2.56 5.78
C ARG A 84 13.89 1.94 4.85
N LEU A 85 12.62 1.95 5.25
CA LEU A 85 11.55 1.21 4.57
C LEU A 85 10.25 2.02 4.55
N LEU A 86 9.53 1.96 3.42
CA LEU A 86 8.17 2.48 3.30
C LEU A 86 7.19 1.31 3.32
N LEU A 87 6.24 1.32 4.24
CA LEU A 87 5.22 0.30 4.43
C LEU A 87 3.84 0.88 4.12
N VAL A 88 3.17 0.40 3.07
CA VAL A 88 1.81 0.84 2.73
C VAL A 88 0.80 -0.13 3.35
N LEU A 89 -0.14 0.39 4.15
CA LEU A 89 -1.16 -0.36 4.87
C LEU A 89 -2.56 0.18 4.53
N ASP A 90 -3.58 -0.66 4.69
CA ASP A 90 -4.95 -0.15 4.77
C ASP A 90 -5.19 0.58 6.10
N ASN A 91 -6.31 1.27 6.23
CA ASN A 91 -6.64 2.07 7.41
C ASN A 91 -7.45 1.30 8.48
N LEU A 92 -7.40 -0.03 8.50
CA LEU A 92 -8.05 -0.82 9.55
C LEU A 92 -7.43 -0.53 10.91
N ALA A 93 -8.27 -0.52 11.95
CA ALA A 93 -7.88 -0.16 13.32
C ALA A 93 -6.71 -1.01 13.87
N GLY A 94 -6.60 -2.27 13.44
CA GLY A 94 -5.49 -3.15 13.82
C GLY A 94 -4.11 -2.63 13.39
N HIS A 95 -4.02 -1.85 12.31
CA HIS A 95 -2.76 -1.27 11.83
C HIS A 95 -2.40 0.07 12.48
N LEU A 96 -3.29 0.61 13.30
CA LEU A 96 -3.18 1.94 13.91
C LEU A 96 -2.93 1.88 15.42
N THR A 97 -2.63 0.70 15.98
CA THR A 97 -2.35 0.60 17.42
C THR A 97 -1.07 1.38 17.76
N PRO A 98 -1.06 2.18 18.85
CA PRO A 98 0.11 2.98 19.20
C PRO A 98 1.38 2.14 19.34
N ALA A 99 1.30 0.97 19.98
CA ALA A 99 2.43 0.07 20.16
C ALA A 99 3.04 -0.41 18.83
N PHE A 100 2.20 -0.75 17.84
CA PHE A 100 2.69 -1.20 16.55
C PHE A 100 3.36 -0.05 15.77
N VAL A 101 2.72 1.12 15.76
CA VAL A 101 3.25 2.28 15.03
C VAL A 101 4.55 2.80 15.65
N LEU A 102 4.64 2.84 16.99
CA LEU A 102 5.88 3.16 17.69
C LEU A 102 7.00 2.20 17.32
N TRP A 103 6.71 0.89 17.31
CA TRP A 103 7.68 -0.12 16.89
C TRP A 103 8.17 0.11 15.46
N LEU A 104 7.29 0.50 14.52
CA LEU A 104 7.70 0.85 13.15
C LEU A 104 8.71 2.00 13.14
N PHE A 105 8.47 3.06 13.91
CA PHE A 105 9.37 4.21 13.99
C PHE A 105 10.73 3.86 14.61
N GLU A 106 10.74 3.03 15.65
CA GLU A 106 11.95 2.51 16.28
C GLU A 106 12.82 1.69 15.31
N HIS A 107 12.22 1.09 14.29
CA HIS A 107 12.90 0.27 13.28
C HIS A 107 13.14 1.01 11.95
N GLY A 108 12.85 2.32 11.89
CA GLY A 108 13.07 3.10 10.68
C GLY A 108 12.06 2.80 9.57
N ILE A 109 10.88 2.28 9.92
CA ILE A 109 9.81 1.94 8.98
C ILE A 109 8.77 3.04 8.96
N ILE A 110 8.54 3.61 7.79
CA ILE A 110 7.57 4.66 7.55
C ILE A 110 6.23 4.03 7.13
N PRO A 111 5.15 4.12 7.93
CA PRO A 111 3.83 3.62 7.56
C PRO A 111 3.03 4.64 6.74
N LEU A 112 2.54 4.27 5.56
CA LEU A 112 1.57 5.03 4.78
C LEU A 112 0.22 4.33 4.78
N TYR A 113 -0.83 5.02 5.20
CA TYR A 113 -2.18 4.47 5.21
C TYR A 113 -2.96 4.88 3.95
N THR A 114 -3.69 3.94 3.34
CA THR A 114 -4.61 4.27 2.26
C THR A 114 -5.72 5.19 2.77
N PRO A 115 -6.13 6.22 2.00
CA PRO A 115 -7.22 7.11 2.42
C PRO A 115 -8.55 6.35 2.51
N LEU A 116 -9.53 6.93 3.20
CA LEU A 116 -10.90 6.41 3.21
C LEU A 116 -11.44 6.30 1.78
N GLY A 117 -12.00 5.14 1.43
CA GLY A 117 -12.44 4.84 0.05
C GLY A 117 -11.28 4.60 -0.94
N GLY A 118 -10.04 4.54 -0.47
CA GLY A 118 -8.82 4.37 -1.26
C GLY A 118 -8.38 2.94 -1.49
N SER A 119 -9.25 1.93 -1.32
CA SER A 119 -8.88 0.50 -1.46
C SER A 119 -8.26 0.17 -2.82
N TRP A 120 -8.57 0.93 -3.87
CA TRP A 120 -7.94 0.80 -5.18
C TRP A 120 -6.41 1.02 -5.20
N LEU A 121 -5.85 1.64 -4.15
CA LEU A 121 -4.40 1.79 -3.95
C LEU A 121 -3.75 0.56 -3.32
N ASN A 122 -4.54 -0.32 -2.69
CA ASN A 122 -4.05 -1.49 -1.96
C ASN A 122 -3.61 -2.60 -2.94
N MET A 123 -2.32 -2.68 -3.20
CA MET A 123 -1.76 -3.72 -4.07
C MET A 123 -1.79 -5.11 -3.43
N ALA A 124 -1.83 -5.21 -2.09
CA ALA A 124 -1.93 -6.50 -1.40
C ALA A 124 -3.25 -7.20 -1.77
N GLU A 125 -4.37 -6.48 -1.81
CA GLU A 125 -5.67 -7.01 -2.27
C GLU A 125 -5.61 -7.50 -3.72
N SER A 126 -4.86 -6.79 -4.58
CA SER A 126 -4.71 -7.18 -6.00
C SER A 126 -4.00 -8.54 -6.13
N ILE A 127 -2.92 -8.77 -5.38
CA ILE A 127 -2.20 -10.04 -5.41
C ILE A 127 -2.95 -11.15 -4.68
N GLN A 128 -3.62 -10.86 -3.55
CA GLN A 128 -4.49 -11.81 -2.86
C GLN A 128 -5.56 -12.37 -3.80
N ARG A 129 -6.24 -11.52 -4.57
CA ARG A 129 -7.24 -11.97 -5.56
C ARG A 129 -6.65 -12.87 -6.65
N ILE A 130 -5.41 -12.64 -7.05
CA ILE A 130 -4.72 -13.51 -8.01
C ILE A 130 -4.42 -14.87 -7.38
N LEU A 131 -3.90 -14.88 -6.14
CA LEU A 131 -3.59 -16.11 -5.41
C LEU A 131 -4.84 -16.93 -5.12
N GLU A 132 -5.92 -16.30 -4.63
CA GLU A 132 -7.19 -16.96 -4.35
C GLU A 132 -7.72 -17.68 -5.59
N ARG A 133 -7.68 -17.01 -6.76
CA ARG A 133 -8.08 -17.67 -8.01
C ARG A 133 -7.17 -18.83 -8.38
N ARG A 134 -5.85 -18.67 -8.26
CA ARG A 134 -4.89 -19.73 -8.59
C ARG A 134 -4.99 -20.93 -7.65
N ALA A 135 -5.29 -20.69 -6.38
CA ALA A 135 -5.36 -21.73 -5.36
C ALA A 135 -6.72 -22.43 -5.32
N LEU A 136 -7.82 -21.68 -5.49
CA LEU A 136 -9.16 -22.14 -5.12
C LEU A 136 -10.14 -22.25 -6.30
N ALA A 137 -9.83 -21.69 -7.48
CA ALA A 137 -10.77 -21.74 -8.60
C ALA A 137 -11.00 -23.19 -9.07
N GLY A 138 -12.27 -23.62 -9.06
CA GLY A 138 -12.66 -24.99 -9.42
C GLY A 138 -12.33 -26.04 -8.37
N GLN A 139 -11.91 -25.64 -7.17
CA GLN A 139 -11.58 -26.54 -6.08
C GLN A 139 -12.65 -26.51 -4.97
N HIS A 140 -12.72 -27.58 -4.19
CA HIS A 140 -13.65 -27.72 -3.07
C HIS A 140 -12.90 -28.11 -1.79
N PRO A 141 -12.23 -27.15 -1.12
CA PRO A 141 -11.50 -27.44 0.12
C PRO A 141 -12.47 -27.81 1.24
N GLN A 142 -12.12 -28.81 2.03
CA GLN A 142 -12.93 -29.37 3.11
C GLN A 142 -12.56 -28.78 4.48
N SER A 143 -11.45 -28.04 4.59
CA SER A 143 -11.01 -27.46 5.86
C SER A 143 -10.24 -26.14 5.71
N PRO A 144 -10.20 -25.29 6.75
CA PRO A 144 -9.33 -24.10 6.78
C PRO A 144 -7.85 -24.41 6.56
N THR A 145 -7.37 -25.54 7.09
CA THR A 145 -5.99 -25.99 6.93
C THR A 145 -5.65 -26.27 5.47
N GLU A 146 -6.58 -26.88 4.74
CA GLU A 146 -6.42 -27.13 3.30
C GLU A 146 -6.42 -25.83 2.49
N ILE A 147 -7.32 -24.89 2.81
CA ILE A 147 -7.32 -23.55 2.20
C ILE A 147 -5.97 -22.86 2.41
N ILE A 148 -5.45 -22.88 3.64
CA ILE A 148 -4.14 -22.30 3.98
C ILE A 148 -3.03 -22.96 3.16
N ALA A 149 -2.98 -24.29 3.14
CA ALA A 149 -1.96 -25.03 2.42
C ALA A 149 -1.94 -24.70 0.92
N TRP A 150 -3.12 -24.58 0.30
CA TRP A 150 -3.25 -24.24 -1.12
C TRP A 150 -2.87 -22.79 -1.41
N LEU A 151 -3.27 -21.84 -0.56
CA LEU A 151 -2.87 -20.44 -0.70
C LEU A 151 -1.36 -20.27 -0.54
N GLU A 152 -0.74 -20.90 0.46
CA GLU A 152 0.72 -20.87 0.63
C GLU A 152 1.45 -21.57 -0.51
N ALA A 153 0.89 -22.64 -1.08
CA ALA A 153 1.41 -23.27 -2.29
C ALA A 153 1.34 -22.33 -3.52
N ALA A 154 0.24 -21.60 -3.67
CA ALA A 154 0.10 -20.59 -4.71
C ALA A 154 1.10 -19.43 -4.52
N THR A 155 1.37 -18.99 -3.29
CA THR A 155 2.43 -18.02 -2.99
C THR A 155 3.80 -18.55 -3.42
N ARG A 156 4.16 -19.78 -3.04
CA ARG A 156 5.42 -20.40 -3.50
C ARG A 156 5.49 -20.46 -5.02
N GLY A 157 4.37 -20.77 -5.67
CA GLY A 157 4.24 -20.76 -7.13
C GLY A 157 4.46 -19.37 -7.75
N TRP A 158 3.88 -18.34 -7.14
CA TRP A 158 4.06 -16.95 -7.55
C TRP A 158 5.52 -16.51 -7.45
N ASN A 159 6.17 -16.79 -6.32
CA ASN A 159 7.55 -16.35 -6.06
C ASN A 159 8.60 -17.00 -6.96
N ARG A 160 8.32 -18.15 -7.60
CA ARG A 160 9.23 -18.74 -8.61
C ARG A 160 9.46 -17.83 -9.80
N GLN A 161 8.48 -16.98 -10.14
CA GLN A 161 8.59 -15.98 -11.20
C GLN A 161 7.72 -14.78 -10.83
N SER A 162 8.15 -14.04 -9.81
CA SER A 162 7.40 -12.92 -9.27
C SER A 162 7.22 -11.81 -10.32
N THR A 163 6.04 -11.17 -10.32
CA THR A 163 5.71 -10.11 -11.28
C THR A 163 5.64 -8.76 -10.57
N PRO A 164 6.51 -7.78 -10.91
CA PRO A 164 6.44 -6.43 -10.37
C PRO A 164 5.12 -5.71 -10.67
N PHE A 165 4.64 -4.93 -9.70
CA PHE A 165 3.44 -4.08 -9.84
C PHE A 165 3.83 -2.61 -9.85
N ILE A 166 3.09 -1.81 -10.63
CA ILE A 166 3.26 -0.37 -10.73
C ILE A 166 1.92 0.34 -10.50
N TRP A 167 1.90 1.37 -9.65
CA TRP A 167 0.72 2.22 -9.52
C TRP A 167 0.50 2.99 -10.83
N GLY A 168 -0.76 3.10 -11.25
CA GLY A 168 -1.12 3.98 -12.37
C GLY A 168 -0.32 3.73 -13.66
N GLY A 169 -0.04 2.46 -13.98
CA GLY A 169 0.83 2.08 -15.11
C GLY A 169 0.40 2.57 -16.50
N LYS A 170 1.07 2.09 -17.56
CA LYS A 170 0.91 2.58 -18.96
C LYS A 170 -0.55 2.78 -19.42
N ARG A 171 -1.48 1.94 -18.93
CA ARG A 171 -2.94 2.06 -19.21
C ARG A 171 -3.56 3.31 -18.58
N ALA A 172 -3.25 3.64 -17.33
CA ALA A 172 -3.76 4.85 -16.68
C ALA A 172 -3.20 6.10 -17.36
N ALA A 173 -1.89 6.12 -17.68
CA ALA A 173 -1.28 7.19 -18.47
C ALA A 173 -1.94 7.35 -19.85
N ARG A 174 -2.27 6.24 -20.53
CA ARG A 174 -3.04 6.28 -21.79
C ARG A 174 -4.45 6.86 -21.60
N ARG A 175 -5.16 6.48 -20.54
CA ARG A 175 -6.49 7.04 -20.22
C ARG A 175 -6.39 8.53 -19.90
N SER A 176 -5.36 8.96 -19.17
CA SER A 176 -5.10 10.38 -18.89
C SER A 176 -4.88 11.16 -20.18
N ARG A 177 -3.96 10.71 -21.05
CA ARG A 177 -3.74 11.32 -22.38
C ARG A 177 -4.99 11.34 -23.27
N SER A 178 -5.83 10.31 -23.17
CA SER A 178 -7.12 10.28 -23.89
C SER A 178 -8.08 11.34 -23.35
N ARG A 179 -8.18 11.48 -22.02
CA ARG A 179 -9.01 12.51 -21.37
C ARG A 179 -8.51 13.91 -21.63
N GLN A 180 -7.19 14.14 -21.63
CA GLN A 180 -6.59 15.46 -21.92
C GLN A 180 -6.85 15.94 -23.36
N ARG A 181 -6.97 15.00 -24.31
CA ARG A 181 -7.30 15.30 -25.72
C ARG A 181 -8.80 15.51 -25.96
N ARG A 182 -9.63 15.49 -24.92
CA ARG A 182 -11.08 15.64 -25.03
C ARG A 182 -11.59 16.67 -24.04
N TYR A 183 -12.53 17.48 -24.46
CA TYR A 183 -13.21 18.45 -23.62
C TYR A 183 -14.48 17.79 -23.07
N ALA A 184 -14.63 17.76 -21.75
CA ALA A 184 -15.86 17.25 -21.12
C ALA A 184 -17.06 18.08 -21.59
N LEU A 185 -18.28 17.51 -21.53
CA LEU A 185 -19.53 18.19 -21.86
C LEU A 185 -20.44 18.23 -20.62
N GLY A 186 -20.42 19.36 -19.91
CA GLY A 186 -21.15 19.53 -18.64
C GLY A 186 -20.71 18.52 -17.57
N GLY A 187 -21.65 18.10 -16.72
CA GLY A 187 -21.48 17.03 -15.73
C GLY A 187 -21.81 15.62 -16.24
N SER A 188 -22.05 15.48 -17.55
CA SER A 188 -22.30 14.18 -18.17
C SER A 188 -20.99 13.44 -18.48
N GLY A 189 -21.05 12.13 -18.71
CA GLY A 189 -19.90 11.34 -19.17
C GLY A 189 -19.47 11.62 -20.62
N ALA A 190 -20.13 12.53 -21.33
CA ALA A 190 -19.85 12.84 -22.72
C ALA A 190 -18.63 13.77 -22.88
N CYS A 191 -17.91 13.61 -23.99
CA CYS A 191 -16.71 14.39 -24.31
C CYS A 191 -16.58 14.64 -25.81
N THR A 192 -15.93 15.74 -26.19
CA THR A 192 -15.71 16.16 -27.59
C THR A 192 -14.23 16.40 -27.86
N TYR A 193 -13.81 16.28 -29.12
CA TYR A 193 -12.44 16.60 -29.55
C TYR A 193 -12.23 18.09 -29.85
N CYS A 194 -13.32 18.85 -30.02
CA CYS A 194 -13.26 20.28 -30.30
C CYS A 194 -13.49 21.10 -29.02
N PRO A 195 -12.68 22.14 -28.74
CA PRO A 195 -12.92 22.99 -27.58
C PRO A 195 -14.27 23.70 -27.70
N ILE A 196 -15.14 23.51 -26.72
CA ILE A 196 -16.36 24.31 -26.57
C ILE A 196 -16.07 25.45 -25.60
N ARG A 197 -16.33 26.68 -26.05
CA ARG A 197 -16.12 27.89 -25.26
C ARG A 197 -17.03 27.83 -24.02
N ARG A 198 -16.44 27.60 -22.84
CA ARG A 198 -17.15 27.65 -21.55
C ARG A 198 -16.96 29.03 -20.92
N ARG A 199 -18.00 29.59 -20.28
CA ARG A 199 -17.82 30.68 -19.32
C ARG A 199 -17.05 30.11 -18.13
N LYS A 200 -15.88 30.68 -17.82
CA LYS A 200 -15.07 30.27 -16.66
C LYS A 200 -15.90 30.40 -15.39
N THR A 201 -15.97 29.33 -14.61
CA THR A 201 -16.58 29.39 -13.28
C THR A 201 -15.65 30.10 -12.30
N ALA A 202 -16.15 30.51 -11.14
CA ALA A 202 -15.31 31.11 -10.09
C ALA A 202 -14.18 30.15 -9.65
N LEU A 203 -14.46 28.85 -9.62
CA LEU A 203 -13.49 27.79 -9.30
C LEU A 203 -12.37 27.68 -10.34
N ASP A 204 -12.69 27.78 -11.63
CA ASP A 204 -11.69 27.75 -12.70
C ASP A 204 -10.74 28.94 -12.65
N LYS A 205 -11.26 30.13 -12.28
CA LYS A 205 -10.44 31.34 -12.11
C LYS A 205 -9.50 31.22 -10.92
N TRP A 206 -9.98 30.63 -9.81
CA TRP A 206 -9.16 30.40 -8.62
C TRP A 206 -8.05 29.38 -8.86
N LEU A 207 -8.34 28.24 -9.51
CA LEU A 207 -7.32 27.23 -9.84
C LEU A 207 -6.23 27.75 -10.80
N GLN A 208 -6.55 28.67 -11.71
CA GLN A 208 -5.54 29.33 -12.56
C GLN A 208 -4.68 30.34 -11.79
N ALA A 209 -5.26 31.09 -10.85
CA ALA A 209 -4.51 32.05 -10.02
C ALA A 209 -3.54 31.36 -9.05
N SER A 210 -3.83 30.12 -8.66
CA SER A 210 -2.99 29.31 -7.77
C SER A 210 -1.91 28.48 -8.49
N GLN A 211 -1.80 28.58 -9.82
CA GLN A 211 -0.67 27.99 -10.54
C GLN A 211 0.53 28.94 -10.45
N VAL A 212 1.54 28.54 -9.70
CA VAL A 212 2.83 29.23 -9.65
C VAL A 212 3.47 29.12 -11.04
N THR A 213 3.64 30.26 -11.71
CA THR A 213 4.46 30.34 -12.93
C THR A 213 5.91 30.14 -12.55
N HIS A 214 6.58 29.19 -13.23
CA HIS A 214 8.03 29.02 -13.17
C HIS A 214 8.76 30.26 -13.71
#